data_AF-A0AB38RBN8-F1
#
_entry.id   AF-A0AB38RBN8-F1
#
_cell.length_a   1.000
_cell.length_b   1.000
_cell.length_c   1.000
_cell.angle_alpha   90.00
_cell.angle_beta   90.00
_cell.angle_gamma   90.00
#
_symmetry.space_group_name_H-M   'P 1'
#
loop_
_entity.id
_entity.type
_entity.pdbx_description
1 polymer ?
#
loop_
_entity_poly.entity_id
_entity_poly.type
_entity_poly.pdbx_seq_one_letter_code
_entity_poly.pdbx_strand_id
1 'polypeptide(L)'
;MTLSRIARTSVIAAALCAGAAICSATSASADVVDVTILPGLSSGPTTPYGAGCTYLVVARTAALNEPNVSIVDMNRASTMFPQELIWDTVNPYFTLPVVLGHAVTLWTPTAPGEHSLMAYQTSAGGPVTTVDVNPATPIGPGCVVAP
;
A
#
# COMPACT_ATOMS: atom_id res chain seq x y z
N MET A 1 -49.29 31.04 32.19
CA MET A 1 -48.25 31.47 31.23
C MET A 1 -46.98 30.63 31.41
N THR A 2 -47.01 29.33 31.10
CA THR A 2 -45.86 28.43 31.37
C THR A 2 -45.65 27.33 30.31
N LEU A 3 -46.59 27.12 29.38
CA LEU A 3 -46.43 26.13 28.29
C LEU A 3 -45.61 26.63 27.08
N SER A 4 -45.40 27.95 26.94
CA SER A 4 -44.75 28.53 25.75
C SER A 4 -43.20 28.40 25.75
N ARG A 5 -42.57 28.20 26.91
CA ARG A 5 -41.10 28.11 27.01
C ARG A 5 -40.56 26.70 26.72
N ILE A 6 -41.33 25.65 27.04
CA ILE A 6 -40.89 24.25 26.92
C ILE A 6 -40.89 23.79 25.45
N ALA A 7 -41.83 24.30 24.64
CA ALA A 7 -41.91 23.97 23.22
C ALA A 7 -40.82 24.66 22.36
N ARG A 8 -40.22 25.76 22.84
CA ARG A 8 -39.14 26.47 22.14
C ARG A 8 -37.76 25.84 22.35
N THR A 9 -37.55 25.12 23.46
CA THR A 9 -36.27 24.48 23.77
C THR A 9 -36.08 23.14 23.07
N SER A 10 -37.15 22.44 22.72
CA SER A 10 -37.09 21.13 22.05
C SER A 10 -36.73 21.21 20.56
N VAL A 11 -37.01 22.32 19.88
CA VAL A 11 -36.67 22.50 18.46
C VAL A 11 -35.19 22.82 18.26
N ILE A 12 -34.57 23.50 19.22
CA ILE A 12 -33.14 23.89 19.14
C ILE A 12 -32.23 22.68 19.40
N ALA A 13 -32.61 21.77 20.30
CA ALA A 13 -31.82 20.58 20.62
C ALA A 13 -31.79 19.56 19.46
N ALA A 14 -32.88 19.40 18.70
CA ALA A 14 -32.91 18.49 17.56
C ALA A 14 -32.12 19.02 16.34
N ALA A 15 -32.07 20.34 16.15
CA ALA A 15 -31.31 20.97 15.07
C ALA A 15 -29.78 20.90 15.28
N LEU A 16 -29.33 20.92 16.54
CA LEU A 16 -27.91 20.77 16.89
C LEU A 16 -27.39 19.34 16.68
N CYS A 17 -28.25 18.31 16.81
CA CYS A 17 -27.85 16.92 16.56
C CYS A 17 -27.83 16.56 15.06
N ALA A 18 -28.58 17.27 14.21
CA ALA A 18 -28.58 17.03 12.76
C ALA A 18 -27.41 17.71 12.03
N GLY A 19 -26.88 18.81 12.57
CA GLY A 19 -25.74 19.53 11.98
C GLY A 19 -24.37 18.86 12.18
N ALA A 20 -24.26 17.96 13.17
CA ALA A 20 -22.99 17.29 13.49
C ALA A 20 -22.72 16.04 12.63
N ALA A 21 -23.69 15.57 11.84
CA ALA A 21 -23.57 14.33 11.07
C ALA A 21 -22.99 14.49 9.66
N ILE A 22 -22.71 15.71 9.20
CA ILE A 22 -22.39 15.98 7.78
C ILE A 22 -20.88 16.14 7.52
N CYS A 23 -20.02 16.21 8.55
CA CYS A 23 -18.61 16.60 8.38
C CYS A 23 -17.55 15.51 8.60
N SER A 24 -17.88 14.22 8.68
CA SER A 24 -16.83 13.20 8.94
C SER A 24 -17.09 11.82 8.36
N ALA A 25 -17.70 11.74 7.17
CA ALA A 25 -17.41 10.59 6.32
C ALA A 25 -16.12 10.91 5.56
N THR A 26 -14.96 10.82 6.24
CA THR A 26 -13.69 10.68 5.52
C THR A 26 -13.88 9.46 4.65
N SER A 27 -14.01 9.68 3.34
CA SER A 27 -14.09 8.60 2.38
C SER A 27 -12.88 7.72 2.66
N ALA A 28 -13.11 6.50 3.13
CA ALA A 28 -12.08 5.46 3.12
C ALA A 28 -11.90 5.04 1.66
N SER A 29 -11.43 5.98 0.84
CA SER A 29 -10.90 5.71 -0.47
C SER A 29 -9.50 5.16 -0.22
N ALA A 30 -9.20 3.97 -0.73
CA ALA A 30 -7.81 3.58 -0.84
C ALA A 30 -7.19 4.58 -1.83
N ASP A 31 -6.36 5.50 -1.33
CA ASP A 31 -5.73 6.50 -2.18
C ASP A 31 -4.58 5.93 -2.98
N VAL A 32 -4.22 4.65 -2.80
CA VAL A 32 -3.27 3.97 -3.68
C VAL A 32 -3.93 3.67 -5.03
N VAL A 33 -3.39 4.23 -6.10
CA VAL A 33 -3.96 4.11 -7.46
C VAL A 33 -3.19 3.13 -8.34
N ASP A 34 -1.95 2.80 -7.99
CA ASP A 34 -1.06 1.98 -8.80
C ASP A 34 0.05 1.35 -7.95
N VAL A 35 0.50 0.16 -8.35
CA VAL A 35 1.69 -0.50 -7.81
C VAL A 35 2.52 -1.04 -8.96
N THR A 36 3.70 -0.47 -9.16
CA THR A 36 4.60 -0.83 -10.26
C THR A 36 5.86 -1.49 -9.71
N ILE A 37 6.28 -2.58 -10.36
CA ILE A 37 7.56 -3.24 -10.08
C ILE A 37 8.53 -2.85 -11.20
N LEU A 38 9.68 -2.29 -10.85
CA LEU A 38 10.70 -1.90 -11.82
C LEU A 38 11.74 -3.02 -11.97
N PRO A 39 11.89 -3.60 -13.17
CA PRO A 39 12.84 -4.70 -13.40
C PRO A 39 14.31 -4.25 -13.36
N GLY A 40 14.58 -2.94 -13.47
CA GLY A 40 15.94 -2.40 -13.45
C GLY A 40 16.80 -2.96 -14.59
N LEU A 41 17.94 -3.55 -14.24
CA LEU A 41 18.87 -4.20 -15.18
C LEU A 41 18.59 -5.71 -15.35
N SER A 42 17.48 -6.21 -14.81
CA SER A 42 17.10 -7.60 -14.93
C SER A 42 16.60 -7.91 -16.34
N SER A 43 16.99 -9.08 -16.86
CA SER A 43 16.57 -9.54 -18.17
C SER A 43 16.33 -11.04 -18.17
N GLY A 44 15.27 -11.44 -18.87
CA GLY A 44 14.90 -12.83 -19.08
C GLY A 44 14.06 -12.97 -20.35
N PRO A 45 14.00 -14.17 -20.93
CA PRO A 45 13.31 -14.41 -22.19
C PRO A 45 11.77 -14.41 -22.06
N THR A 46 11.26 -14.71 -20.87
CA THR A 46 9.82 -14.87 -20.57
C THR A 46 9.32 -13.85 -19.56
N THR A 47 10.12 -13.59 -18.53
CA THR A 47 9.88 -12.57 -17.50
C THR A 47 11.18 -11.87 -17.16
N PRO A 48 11.16 -10.55 -16.84
CA PRO A 48 12.32 -9.87 -16.29
C PRO A 48 12.47 -10.10 -14.78
N TYR A 49 11.64 -10.92 -14.13
CA TYR A 49 11.69 -11.14 -12.68
C TYR A 49 12.22 -12.51 -12.31
N GLY A 50 13.13 -12.53 -11.33
CA GLY A 50 13.93 -13.68 -10.95
C GLY A 50 14.02 -13.84 -9.44
N ALA A 51 13.90 -15.07 -8.96
CA ALA A 51 14.04 -15.39 -7.55
C ALA A 51 15.47 -15.10 -7.06
N GLY A 52 15.57 -14.50 -5.88
CA GLY A 52 16.82 -14.06 -5.25
C GLY A 52 17.33 -12.70 -5.73
N CYS A 53 16.66 -12.07 -6.70
CA CYS A 53 17.02 -10.75 -7.20
C CYS A 53 16.16 -9.65 -6.56
N THR A 54 16.72 -8.45 -6.37
CA THR A 54 16.02 -7.33 -5.73
C THR A 54 15.47 -6.35 -6.77
N TYR A 55 14.20 -5.98 -6.61
CA TYR A 55 13.46 -5.06 -7.48
C TYR A 55 12.93 -3.87 -6.69
N LEU A 56 12.82 -2.72 -7.34
CA LEU A 56 12.16 -1.56 -6.74
C LEU A 56 10.66 -1.66 -6.99
N VAL A 57 9.87 -1.60 -5.92
CA VAL A 57 8.42 -1.52 -5.97
C VAL A 57 8.00 -0.11 -5.59
N VAL A 58 7.16 0.48 -6.42
CA VAL A 58 6.66 1.85 -6.24
C VAL A 58 5.14 1.78 -6.19
N ALA A 59 4.59 2.13 -5.03
CA ALA A 59 3.17 2.38 -4.88
C ALA A 59 2.90 3.87 -5.08
N ARG A 60 1.94 4.21 -5.94
CA ARG A 60 1.53 5.58 -6.23
C ARG A 60 0.22 5.89 -5.54
N THR A 61 0.12 7.06 -4.93
CA THR A 61 -1.12 7.55 -4.34
C THR A 61 -1.78 8.64 -5.20
N ALA A 62 -3.09 8.81 -5.03
CA ALA A 62 -3.92 9.79 -5.72
C ALA A 62 -3.52 11.22 -5.32
N ALA A 63 -3.25 11.44 -4.03
CA ALA A 63 -2.75 12.70 -3.51
C ALA A 63 -1.25 12.63 -3.22
N LEU A 64 -0.58 13.79 -3.31
CA LEU A 64 0.87 13.89 -3.10
C LEU A 64 1.28 13.83 -1.62
N ASN A 65 0.34 14.07 -0.72
CA ASN A 65 0.55 14.25 0.72
C ASN A 65 -0.15 13.17 1.56
N GLU A 66 -0.42 12.01 0.97
CA GLU A 66 -0.83 10.84 1.73
C GLU A 66 0.20 10.54 2.83
N PRO A 67 -0.20 9.97 3.98
CA PRO A 67 0.72 9.80 5.10
C PRO A 67 1.62 8.57 4.92
N ASN A 68 1.03 7.44 4.52
CA ASN A 68 1.73 6.16 4.44
C ASN A 68 1.00 5.19 3.51
N VAL A 69 1.70 4.10 3.14
CA VAL A 69 1.20 2.96 2.37
C VAL A 69 1.87 1.68 2.90
N SER A 70 1.15 0.57 2.93
CA SER A 70 1.71 -0.77 3.10
C SER A 70 1.80 -1.47 1.75
N ILE A 71 2.94 -2.09 1.47
CA ILE A 71 3.14 -2.92 0.28
C ILE A 71 3.38 -4.35 0.76
N VAL A 72 2.70 -5.34 0.21
CA VAL A 72 2.86 -6.74 0.63
C VAL A 72 2.92 -7.64 -0.59
N ASP A 73 3.73 -8.69 -0.48
CA ASP A 73 3.62 -9.85 -1.35
C ASP A 73 2.60 -10.82 -0.76
N MET A 74 1.49 -11.00 -1.46
CA MET A 74 0.39 -11.86 -1.02
C MET A 74 0.78 -13.33 -0.94
N ASN A 75 1.80 -13.74 -1.70
CA ASN A 75 2.32 -15.10 -1.70
C ASN A 75 3.22 -15.37 -0.49
N ARG A 76 3.67 -14.32 0.21
CA ARG A 76 4.60 -14.41 1.36
C ARG A 76 5.88 -15.19 1.04
N ALA A 77 6.31 -15.10 -0.22
CA ALA A 77 7.49 -15.78 -0.75
C ALA A 77 8.53 -14.74 -1.19
N SER A 78 8.69 -13.68 -0.41
CA SER A 78 9.68 -12.64 -0.66
C SER A 78 10.14 -12.00 0.63
N THR A 79 11.18 -11.18 0.53
CA THR A 79 11.56 -10.23 1.57
C THR A 79 11.34 -8.80 1.08
N MET A 80 10.94 -7.90 1.98
CA MET A 80 10.64 -6.50 1.66
C MET A 80 11.51 -5.55 2.49
N PHE A 81 12.55 -4.98 1.89
CA PHE A 81 13.45 -4.03 2.57
C PHE A 81 13.13 -2.58 2.21
N PRO A 82 13.11 -1.62 3.16
CA PRO A 82 13.44 -1.77 4.57
C PRO A 82 12.25 -2.16 5.44
N GLN A 83 11.04 -2.30 4.87
CA GLN A 83 9.82 -2.36 5.67
C GLN A 83 9.80 -3.54 6.65
N GLU A 84 10.19 -4.74 6.22
CA GLU A 84 10.15 -5.94 7.08
C GLU A 84 11.21 -5.85 8.16
N LEU A 85 12.41 -5.37 7.83
CA LEU A 85 13.45 -5.15 8.83
C LEU A 85 12.97 -4.18 9.93
N ILE A 86 12.35 -3.07 9.55
CA ILE A 86 11.85 -2.07 10.51
C ILE A 86 10.66 -2.63 11.28
N TRP A 87 9.76 -3.35 10.60
CA TRP A 87 8.61 -4.01 11.22
C TRP A 87 9.07 -4.99 12.31
N ASP A 88 10.03 -5.86 11.99
CA ASP A 88 10.49 -6.92 12.88
C ASP A 88 11.38 -6.41 14.01
N THR A 89 12.14 -5.34 13.80
CA THR A 89 13.21 -4.93 14.73
C THR A 89 12.88 -3.65 15.51
N VAL A 90 12.06 -2.75 14.97
CA VAL A 90 11.90 -1.39 15.49
C VAL A 90 10.46 -1.05 15.82
N ASN A 91 9.52 -1.25 14.89
CA ASN A 91 8.13 -0.85 15.04
C ASN A 91 7.19 -1.84 14.32
N PRO A 92 6.42 -2.67 15.04
CA PRO A 92 5.52 -3.66 14.44
C PRO A 92 4.26 -3.05 13.77
N TYR A 93 4.16 -1.73 13.71
CA TYR A 93 3.13 -1.00 12.98
C TYR A 93 3.75 -0.10 11.89
N PHE A 94 4.97 -0.42 11.45
CA PHE A 94 5.64 0.35 10.41
C PHE A 94 4.88 0.26 9.09
N THR A 95 4.71 1.41 8.47
CA THR A 95 4.17 1.58 7.12
C THR A 95 5.11 2.49 6.35
N LEU A 96 5.19 2.32 5.04
CA LEU A 96 6.11 3.10 4.22
C LEU A 96 5.60 4.55 4.16
N PRO A 97 6.43 5.55 4.47
CA PRO A 97 6.03 6.94 4.29
C PRO A 97 5.82 7.22 2.80
N VAL A 98 4.82 8.03 2.50
CA VAL A 98 4.62 8.54 1.15
C VAL A 98 5.37 9.85 1.00
N VAL A 99 6.17 9.95 -0.06
CA VAL A 99 6.91 11.16 -0.43
C VAL A 99 6.49 11.56 -1.83
N LEU A 100 5.88 12.75 -1.96
CA LEU A 100 5.39 13.28 -3.23
C LEU A 100 4.50 12.27 -3.99
N GLY A 101 3.57 11.64 -3.27
CA GLY A 101 2.62 10.68 -3.83
C GLY A 101 3.19 9.30 -4.15
N HIS A 102 4.39 8.97 -3.66
CA HIS A 102 5.02 7.67 -3.88
C HIS A 102 5.53 7.06 -2.58
N ALA A 103 5.21 5.79 -2.35
CA ALA A 103 5.86 4.94 -1.36
C ALA A 103 6.70 3.88 -2.08
N VAL A 104 7.88 3.59 -1.54
CA VAL A 104 8.84 2.70 -2.19
C VAL A 104 9.39 1.64 -1.25
N THR A 105 9.57 0.43 -1.76
CA THR A 105 10.25 -0.66 -1.05
C THR A 105 11.06 -1.50 -2.03
N LEU A 106 12.01 -2.26 -1.53
CA LEU A 106 12.77 -3.24 -2.27
C LEU A 106 12.15 -4.61 -2.03
N TRP A 107 11.76 -5.26 -3.12
CA TRP A 107 11.17 -6.58 -3.11
C TRP A 107 12.17 -7.61 -3.65
N THR A 108 12.41 -8.67 -2.87
CA THR A 108 13.23 -9.81 -3.30
C THR A 108 12.41 -11.09 -3.19
N PRO A 109 11.84 -11.61 -4.30
CA PRO A 109 11.20 -12.92 -4.29
C PRO A 109 12.20 -14.00 -3.90
N THR A 110 11.82 -14.91 -3.02
CA THR A 110 12.67 -15.99 -2.50
C THR A 110 12.39 -17.33 -3.17
N ALA A 111 11.33 -17.42 -3.97
CA ALA A 111 10.97 -18.60 -4.75
C ALA A 111 10.49 -18.21 -6.16
N PRO A 112 10.65 -19.10 -7.17
CA PRO A 112 9.97 -18.97 -8.45
C PRO A 112 8.45 -19.23 -8.33
N GLY A 113 7.69 -18.70 -9.27
CA GLY A 113 6.24 -18.83 -9.37
C GLY A 113 5.55 -17.50 -9.61
N GLU A 114 4.23 -17.50 -9.61
CA GLU A 114 3.43 -16.28 -9.66
C GLU A 114 3.54 -15.53 -8.32
N HIS A 115 3.78 -14.22 -8.38
CA HIS A 115 3.76 -13.32 -7.22
C HIS A 115 2.76 -12.19 -7.44
N SER A 116 1.91 -11.95 -6.45
CA SER A 116 0.96 -10.84 -6.44
C SER A 116 1.32 -9.83 -5.37
N LEU A 117 1.70 -8.63 -5.78
CA LEU A 117 2.02 -7.53 -4.88
C LEU A 117 0.82 -6.60 -4.76
N MET A 118 0.38 -6.35 -3.53
CA MET A 118 -0.68 -5.40 -3.22
C MET A 118 -0.10 -4.20 -2.49
N ALA A 119 -0.55 -3.01 -2.87
CA ALA A 119 -0.32 -1.80 -2.10
C ALA A 119 -1.64 -1.27 -1.54
N TYR A 120 -1.70 -0.96 -0.24
CA TYR A 120 -2.93 -0.56 0.44
C TYR A 120 -2.68 0.41 1.59
N GLN A 121 -3.70 1.16 1.97
CA GLN A 121 -3.68 2.08 3.12
C GLN A 121 -4.69 1.70 4.20
N THR A 122 -5.77 1.02 3.80
CA THR A 122 -6.87 0.64 4.68
C THR A 122 -7.19 -0.83 4.50
N SER A 123 -8.05 -1.35 5.36
CA SER A 123 -8.56 -2.73 5.25
C SER A 123 -9.42 -2.98 4.01
N ALA A 124 -9.76 -1.95 3.22
CA ALA A 124 -10.45 -2.10 1.94
C ALA A 124 -9.57 -2.73 0.85
N GLY A 125 -8.26 -2.83 1.07
CA GLY A 125 -7.28 -3.31 0.08
C GLY A 125 -6.80 -2.18 -0.83
N GLY A 126 -6.24 -2.55 -1.98
CA GLY A 126 -5.75 -1.62 -2.99
C GLY A 126 -5.32 -2.33 -4.27
N PRO A 127 -4.65 -1.63 -5.20
CA PRO A 127 -4.22 -2.21 -6.46
C PRO A 127 -3.27 -3.39 -6.25
N VAL A 128 -3.40 -4.37 -7.15
CA VAL A 128 -2.59 -5.59 -7.16
C VAL A 128 -1.88 -5.69 -8.51
N THR A 129 -0.58 -5.96 -8.48
CA THR A 129 0.22 -6.28 -9.66
C THR A 129 0.75 -7.69 -9.52
N THR A 130 0.42 -8.51 -10.51
CA THR A 130 0.83 -9.92 -10.57
C THR A 130 1.92 -10.09 -11.62
N VAL A 131 2.98 -10.80 -11.27
CA VAL A 131 4.12 -11.10 -12.14
C VAL A 131 4.56 -12.55 -11.97
N ASP A 132 5.06 -13.15 -13.05
CA ASP A 132 5.76 -14.43 -12.97
C ASP A 132 7.22 -14.21 -12.61
N VAL A 133 7.72 -15.00 -11.66
CA VAL A 133 9.11 -15.03 -11.22
C VAL A 133 9.73 -16.35 -11.62
N ASN A 134 10.86 -16.29 -12.31
CA ASN A 134 11.60 -17.48 -12.71
C ASN A 134 12.82 -17.74 -11.81
N PRO A 135 13.41 -18.94 -11.87
CA PRO A 135 14.75 -19.14 -11.32
C PRO A 135 15.72 -18.12 -11.94
N ALA A 136 16.64 -17.58 -11.13
CA ALA A 136 17.59 -16.60 -11.63
C ALA A 136 18.91 -16.65 -10.88
N THR A 137 19.92 -16.00 -11.45
CA THR A 137 21.20 -15.76 -10.80
C THR A 137 21.38 -14.25 -10.59
N PRO A 138 21.45 -13.76 -9.34
CA PRO A 138 21.75 -12.37 -9.07
C PRO A 138 23.20 -12.05 -9.43
N ILE A 139 23.42 -10.98 -10.20
CA ILE A 139 24.74 -10.50 -10.62
C ILE A 139 24.85 -9.02 -10.26
N GLY A 140 25.20 -8.73 -9.02
CA GLY A 140 25.27 -7.37 -8.49
C GLY A 140 23.90 -6.67 -8.58
N PRO A 141 23.80 -5.50 -9.25
CA PRO A 141 22.52 -4.78 -9.42
C PRO A 141 21.63 -5.37 -10.53
N GLY A 142 22.13 -6.35 -11.29
CA GLY A 142 21.41 -7.02 -12.36
C GLY A 142 21.02 -8.45 -12.01
N CYS A 143 20.18 -9.05 -12.85
CA CYS A 143 19.69 -10.40 -12.66
C CYS A 143 19.58 -11.11 -14.01
N VAL A 144 20.15 -12.31 -14.08
CA VAL A 144 20.05 -13.19 -15.25
C VAL A 144 18.96 -14.20 -14.96
N VAL A 145 17.82 -14.02 -15.62
CA VAL A 145 16.62 -14.81 -15.38
C VAL A 145 16.56 -15.99 -16.35
N ALA A 146 16.34 -17.19 -15.82
CA ALA A 146 16.19 -18.40 -16.61
C ALA A 146 14.85 -18.40 -17.37
N PRO A 147 14.72 -19.20 -18.45
CA PRO A 147 13.46 -19.36 -19.18
C PRO A 147 12.29 -19.86 -18.34
#